data_AF-A0A6B2SDI0-F1
#
_entry.id   AF-A0A6B2SDI0-F1
#
_cell.length_a   1.000
_cell.length_b   1.000
_cell.length_c   1.000
_cell.angle_alpha   90.00
_cell.angle_beta   90.00
_cell.angle_gamma   90.00
#
_symmetry.space_group_name_H-M   'P 1'
#
loop_
_entity.id
_entity.type
_entity.pdbx_description
1 polymer ?
#
loop_
_entity_poly.entity_id
_entity_poly.type
_entity_poly.pdbx_seq_one_letter_code
_entity_poly.pdbx_strand_id
1 'polypeptide(L)'
;LPPAPVVIVEGVGAGRLALRPRLAAVLWMDVPHEEAWQRGRRRDGAVQRDFWDGWEPEELQHFTGDPTRPFAHLLVRQSPEGYEVLPGPNVTLTEN
;
A
#
# COMPACT_ATOMS: atom_id res chain seq x y z
N LEU A 1 8.72 29.18 -1.39
CA LEU A 1 9.36 28.37 -2.46
C LEU A 1 8.27 27.79 -3.35
N PRO A 2 8.50 27.59 -4.66
CA PRO A 2 7.52 26.90 -5.52
C PRO A 2 7.38 25.42 -5.11
N PRO A 3 6.24 24.76 -5.41
CA PRO A 3 6.06 23.34 -5.13
C PRO A 3 7.04 22.49 -5.94
N ALA A 4 7.42 21.33 -5.39
CA ALA A 4 8.19 20.34 -6.12
C ALA A 4 7.38 19.82 -7.33
N PRO A 5 8.02 19.52 -8.47
CA PRO A 5 7.33 19.01 -9.65
C PRO A 5 6.73 17.61 -9.41
N VAL A 6 7.28 16.85 -8.46
CA VAL A 6 6.79 15.54 -8.05
C VAL A 6 6.82 15.45 -6.53
N VAL A 7 5.76 14.89 -5.95
CA VAL A 7 5.65 14.59 -4.52
C VAL A 7 5.27 13.11 -4.39
N ILE A 8 6.02 12.38 -3.56
CA ILE A 8 5.72 11.00 -3.20
C ILE A 8 5.05 11.02 -1.83
N VAL A 9 3.87 10.41 -1.76
CA VAL A 9 3.16 10.14 -0.51
C VAL A 9 3.23 8.63 -0.27
N GLU A 10 3.71 8.24 0.92
CA GLU A 10 3.94 6.84 1.27
C GLU A 10 3.20 6.49 2.57
N GLY A 11 2.87 5.21 2.74
CA GLY A 11 2.12 4.67 3.85
C GLY A 11 0.77 4.06 3.44
N VAL A 12 0.16 3.31 4.36
CA VAL A 12 -1.04 2.49 4.15
C VAL A 12 -2.20 3.26 3.51
N GLY A 13 -2.46 4.48 3.98
CA GLY A 13 -3.58 5.29 3.51
C GLY A 13 -3.30 6.14 2.26
N ALA A 14 -2.13 6.01 1.62
CA ALA A 14 -1.75 6.85 0.48
C ALA A 14 -2.62 6.62 -0.76
N GLY A 15 -3.19 5.42 -0.91
CA GLY A 15 -4.06 5.05 -2.01
C GLY A 15 -5.56 5.13 -1.70
N ARG A 16 -5.98 5.81 -0.64
CA ARG A 16 -7.41 5.91 -0.23
C ARG A 16 -8.28 6.54 -1.32
N LEU A 17 -9.54 6.13 -1.41
CA LEU A 17 -10.55 6.61 -2.37
C LEU A 17 -10.63 8.14 -2.42
N ALA A 18 -10.60 8.82 -1.26
CA ALA A 18 -10.68 10.27 -1.19
C ALA A 18 -9.50 11.00 -1.88
N LEU A 19 -8.35 10.33 -2.04
CA LEU A 19 -7.17 10.87 -2.71
C LEU A 19 -7.06 10.42 -4.17
N ARG A 20 -7.52 9.21 -4.52
CA ARG A 20 -7.34 8.62 -5.87
C ARG A 20 -7.62 9.58 -7.03
N PRO A 21 -8.70 10.40 -7.04
CA PRO A 21 -8.97 11.35 -8.14
C PRO A 21 -7.93 12.47 -8.30
N ARG A 22 -7.04 12.66 -7.32
CA ARG A 22 -6.00 13.71 -7.30
C ARG A 22 -4.59 13.16 -7.52
N LEU A 23 -4.44 11.83 -7.53
CA LEU A 23 -3.14 11.19 -7.67
C LEU A 23 -2.85 10.94 -9.15
N ALA A 24 -1.62 11.27 -9.59
CA ALA A 24 -1.17 10.95 -10.94
C ALA A 24 -0.93 9.44 -11.12
N ALA A 25 -0.55 8.74 -10.05
CA ALA A 25 -0.35 7.29 -10.04
C ALA A 25 -0.52 6.75 -8.61
N VAL A 26 -0.88 5.47 -8.51
CA VAL A 26 -0.90 4.69 -7.28
C VAL A 26 0.01 3.48 -7.48
N LEU A 27 1.02 3.34 -6.63
CA LEU A 27 1.92 2.20 -6.61
C LEU A 27 1.60 1.34 -5.39
N TRP A 28 1.53 0.02 -5.55
CA TRP A 28 1.27 -0.92 -4.47
C TRP A 28 2.45 -1.88 -4.29
N MET A 29 2.94 -2.01 -3.06
CA MET A 29 3.91 -3.06 -2.72
C MET A 29 3.20 -4.41 -2.68
N ASP A 30 3.44 -5.27 -3.67
CA ASP A 30 2.77 -6.58 -3.83
C ASP A 30 3.43 -7.63 -2.92
N VAL A 31 3.21 -7.47 -1.61
CA VAL A 31 3.64 -8.38 -0.54
C VAL A 31 2.41 -8.88 0.20
N PRO A 32 2.28 -10.19 0.48
CA PRO A 32 1.20 -10.71 1.31
C PRO A 32 1.17 -10.05 2.69
N HIS A 33 -0.03 -9.72 3.20
CA HIS A 33 -0.18 -9.04 4.49
C HIS A 33 0.55 -9.74 5.63
N GLU A 34 0.40 -11.07 5.75
CA GLU A 34 1.06 -11.86 6.79
C GLU A 34 2.59 -11.75 6.73
N GLU A 35 3.18 -11.75 5.53
CA GLU A 35 4.63 -11.57 5.36
C GLU A 35 5.07 -10.16 5.74
N ALA A 36 4.30 -9.13 5.35
CA ALA A 36 4.57 -7.75 5.70
C ALA A 36 4.52 -7.53 7.22
N TRP A 37 3.51 -8.08 7.90
CA TRP A 37 3.36 -8.02 9.35
C TRP A 37 4.48 -8.76 10.07
N GLN A 38 4.82 -9.98 9.65
CA GLN A 38 5.94 -10.72 10.21
C GLN A 38 7.27 -9.97 10.10
N ARG A 39 7.53 -9.33 8.95
CA ARG A 39 8.72 -8.49 8.75
C ARG A 39 8.71 -7.28 9.68
N GLY A 40 7.56 -6.61 9.81
CA GLY A 40 7.37 -5.47 10.69
C GLY A 40 7.61 -5.81 12.15
N ARG A 41 6.94 -6.86 12.66
CA ARG A 41 7.13 -7.38 14.02
C ARG A 41 8.59 -7.80 14.28
N ARG A 42 9.26 -8.42 13.31
CA ARG A 42 10.68 -8.80 13.44
C ARG A 42 11.59 -7.58 13.54
N ARG A 43 11.36 -6.55 12.72
CA ARG A 43 12.13 -5.30 12.71
C ARG A 43 11.96 -4.55 14.02
N ASP A 44 10.73 -4.47 14.52
CA ASP A 44 10.39 -3.61 15.67
C ASP A 44 10.56 -4.35 17.01
N GLY A 45 10.54 -5.68 16.97
CA GLY A 45 10.78 -6.54 18.12
C GLY A 45 9.68 -6.50 19.18
N ALA A 46 9.98 -7.14 20.30
CA ALA A 46 9.09 -7.31 21.44
C ALA A 46 8.49 -6.01 22.02
N VAL A 47 9.21 -4.89 21.88
CA VAL A 47 8.82 -3.59 22.46
C VAL A 47 7.54 -3.04 21.80
N GLN A 48 7.27 -3.40 20.54
CA GLN A 48 6.12 -2.91 19.79
C GLN A 48 4.97 -3.92 19.66
N ARG A 49 4.93 -4.97 20.49
CA ARG A 49 3.87 -6.01 20.40
C ARG A 49 2.46 -5.42 20.45
N ASP A 50 2.16 -4.62 21.46
CA ASP A 50 0.83 -4.05 21.66
C ASP A 50 0.43 -3.11 20.50
N PHE A 51 1.40 -2.41 19.91
CA PHE A 51 1.19 -1.63 18.69
C PHE A 51 0.78 -2.55 17.52
N TRP A 52 1.54 -3.61 17.27
CA TRP A 52 1.24 -4.53 16.18
C TRP A 52 -0.08 -5.29 16.37
N ASP A 53 -0.42 -5.63 17.61
CA ASP A 53 -1.69 -6.30 17.95
C ASP A 53 -2.92 -5.41 17.65
N GLY A 54 -2.79 -4.09 17.80
CA GLY A 54 -3.81 -3.13 17.36
C GLY A 54 -3.74 -2.81 15.86
N TRP A 55 -2.54 -2.73 15.30
CA TRP A 55 -2.32 -2.29 13.92
C TRP A 55 -2.83 -3.27 12.86
N GLU A 56 -2.57 -4.57 13.02
CA GLU A 56 -2.97 -5.60 12.05
C GLU A 56 -4.49 -5.59 11.75
N PRO A 57 -5.39 -5.61 12.76
CA PRO A 57 -6.83 -5.53 12.49
C PRO A 57 -7.25 -4.17 11.92
N GLU A 58 -6.63 -3.06 12.33
CA GLU A 58 -6.92 -1.73 11.79
C GLU A 58 -6.55 -1.63 10.29
N GLU A 59 -5.38 -2.14 9.91
CA GLU A 59 -4.95 -2.20 8.51
C GLU A 59 -5.89 -3.06 7.67
N LEU A 60 -6.29 -4.23 8.20
CA LEU A 60 -7.24 -5.11 7.53
C LEU A 60 -8.61 -4.44 7.34
N GLN A 61 -9.11 -3.75 8.37
CA GLN A 61 -10.35 -2.98 8.30
C GLN A 61 -10.25 -1.85 7.27
N HIS A 62 -9.12 -1.13 7.23
CA HIS A 62 -8.87 -0.09 6.24
C HIS A 62 -9.00 -0.62 4.82
N PHE A 63 -8.29 -1.71 4.47
CA PHE A 63 -8.35 -2.26 3.12
C PHE A 63 -9.65 -3.00 2.78
N THR A 64 -10.37 -3.49 3.80
CA THR A 64 -11.72 -4.05 3.59
C THR A 64 -12.71 -2.95 3.20
N GLY A 65 -12.62 -1.77 3.84
CA GLY A 65 -13.52 -0.63 3.56
C GLY A 65 -13.10 0.22 2.36
N ASP A 66 -11.79 0.32 2.08
CA ASP A 66 -11.22 1.16 1.02
C ASP A 66 -10.04 0.44 0.35
N PRO A 67 -10.30 -0.60 -0.47
CA PRO A 67 -9.25 -1.43 -1.03
C PRO A 67 -8.40 -0.63 -2.01
N THR A 68 -7.09 -0.54 -1.74
CA THR A 68 -6.14 0.20 -2.60
C THR A 68 -5.63 -0.65 -3.76
N ARG A 69 -5.25 -1.90 -3.50
CA ARG A 69 -4.60 -2.79 -4.49
C ARG A 69 -5.34 -2.89 -5.84
N PRO A 70 -6.69 -3.03 -5.89
CA PRO A 70 -7.40 -3.13 -7.18
C PRO A 70 -7.33 -1.85 -8.05
N PHE A 71 -6.94 -0.72 -7.47
CA PHE A 71 -6.82 0.58 -8.16
C PHE A 71 -5.36 1.01 -8.32
N ALA A 72 -4.41 0.14 -7.97
CA ALA A 72 -3.00 0.40 -8.21
C ALA A 72 -2.75 0.45 -9.71
N HIS A 73 -2.01 1.46 -10.17
CA HIS A 73 -1.56 1.56 -11.56
C HIS A 73 -0.37 0.63 -11.80
N LEU A 74 0.45 0.41 -10.77
CA LEU A 74 1.64 -0.42 -10.81
C LEU A 74 1.74 -1.24 -9.52
N LEU A 75 2.18 -2.49 -9.67
CA LEU A 75 2.56 -3.38 -8.59
C LEU A 75 4.08 -3.40 -8.49
N VAL A 76 4.62 -3.19 -7.29
CA VAL A 76 6.05 -3.27 -7.00
C VAL A 76 6.29 -4.56 -6.24
N ARG A 77 6.93 -5.53 -6.89
CA ARG A 77 7.26 -6.84 -6.31
C ARG A 77 8.74 -6.90 -5.96
N GLN A 78 9.05 -7.43 -4.79
CA GLN A 78 10.44 -7.70 -4.42
C GLN A 78 10.89 -9.05 -5.00
N SER A 79 12.08 -9.09 -5.60
CA SER A 79 12.78 -10.29 -6.07
C SER A 79 14.18 -10.38 -5.46
N PRO A 80 14.90 -11.51 -5.59
CA PRO A 80 16.28 -11.61 -5.14
C PRO A 80 17.22 -10.57 -5.77
N GLU A 81 16.95 -10.17 -7.02
CA GLU A 81 17.74 -9.20 -7.79
C GLU A 81 17.35 -7.75 -7.51
N GLY A 82 16.28 -7.50 -6.74
CA GLY A 82 15.83 -6.15 -6.40
C GLY A 82 14.30 -6.01 -6.42
N TYR A 83 13.80 -5.13 -7.27
CA TYR A 83 12.37 -4.85 -7.41
C TYR A 83 11.95 -4.90 -8.88
N GLU A 84 10.80 -5.53 -9.12
CA GLU A 84 10.12 -5.55 -10.41
C GLU A 84 8.89 -4.66 -10.34
N VAL A 85 8.64 -3.88 -11.40
CA VAL A 85 7.45 -3.05 -11.53
C VAL A 85 6.56 -3.66 -12.61
N LEU A 86 5.39 -4.14 -12.20
CA LEU A 86 4.41 -4.80 -13.04
C LEU A 86 3.19 -3.89 -13.25
N PRO A 87 2.45 -4.05 -14.35
CA PRO A 87 1.14 -3.42 -14.49
C PRO A 87 0.21 -3.74 -13.33
N GLY A 88 -0.57 -2.76 -12.91
CA GLY A 88 -1.63 -2.91 -11.93
C GLY A 88 -2.72 -3.89 -12.35
N PRO A 89 -3.54 -4.39 -11.41
CA PRO A 89 -4.73 -5.14 -11.77
C PRO A 89 -5.65 -4.24 -12.61
N ASN A 90 -5.93 -4.64 -13.87
CA ASN A 90 -6.88 -3.94 -14.74
C ASN A 90 -8.30 -4.12 -14.20
N VAL A 91 -8.68 -3.34 -13.19
CA VAL A 91 -10.09 -3.17 -12.86
C VAL A 91 -10.65 -2.17 -13.85
N THR A 92 -11.20 -2.68 -14.96
CA THR A 92 -12.11 -1.91 -15.79
C THR A 92 -13.28 -1.54 -14.90
N LEU A 93 -13.40 -0.27 -14.52
CA LEU A 93 -14.63 0.26 -13.95
C LEU A 93 -15.70 0.07 -15.02
N THR A 94 -16.51 -1.00 -14.91
CA THR A 94 -17.77 -1.03 -15.62
C THR A 94 -18.60 0.12 -15.08
N GLU A 95 -18.80 1.13 -15.93
CA GLU A 95 -19.76 2.20 -15.69
C GLU A 95 -21.13 1.56 -15.41
N ASN A 96 -21.81 2.12 -14.41
CA ASN A 96 -23.08 1.66 -13.85
C ASN A 96 -24.24 1.97 -14.81
#